data_AF-A0AAV9UN54-F1
#
_entry.id   AF-A0AAV9UN54-F1
#
_cell.length_a   1.000
_cell.length_b   1.000
_cell.length_c   1.000
_cell.angle_alpha   90.00
_cell.angle_beta   90.00
_cell.angle_gamma   90.00
#
_symmetry.space_group_name_H-M   'P 1'
#
loop_
_entity.id
_entity.type
_entity.pdbx_description
1 polymer ?
#
loop_
_entity_poly.entity_id
_entity_poly.type
_entity_poly.pdbx_seq_one_letter_code
_entity_poly.pdbx_strand_id
1 'polypeptide(L)'
;MPSISTGDIPMARVKFNVNTEYAYLQNFKILTTAFTHHKIDRPIPVQALVKCKMQDNLEFLQWIKRYWDQYFPGGEYDAVARRKGQTVTTSAPAPRSMPASKPRGTTPQVAGPRTRTPLGGASTTALQNEIATLKESVTGLERERDFYFSKLRDIELLLQEAAEDPEEEKAVVIKKVQDILYSTEEGFEIPEEEQGVNDDETF
;
A
#
# COMPACT_ATOMS: atom_id res chain seq x y z
N MET A 1 -4.21 24.74 -25.24
CA MET A 1 -3.22 25.15 -24.21
C MET A 1 -2.39 23.93 -23.88
N PRO A 2 -1.05 23.99 -23.93
CA PRO A 2 -0.23 22.87 -24.33
C PRO A 2 -0.23 21.80 -23.24
N SER A 3 -0.93 20.71 -23.54
CA SER A 3 -0.63 19.38 -23.01
C SER A 3 0.89 19.22 -22.95
N ILE A 4 1.43 18.79 -21.80
CA ILE A 4 2.82 18.35 -21.71
C ILE A 4 2.99 17.34 -22.84
N SER A 5 3.65 17.74 -23.92
CA SER A 5 3.76 16.86 -25.06
C SER A 5 4.65 15.73 -24.60
N THR A 6 4.37 14.55 -25.11
CA THR A 6 5.03 13.30 -24.76
C THR A 6 6.55 13.35 -24.94
N GLY A 7 7.13 14.42 -25.49
CA GLY A 7 8.57 14.65 -25.65
C GLY A 7 9.24 15.57 -24.62
N ASP A 8 8.50 16.38 -23.85
CA ASP A 8 9.09 17.53 -23.12
C ASP A 8 9.86 17.16 -21.85
N ILE A 9 9.62 15.98 -21.31
CA ILE A 9 10.36 15.46 -20.17
C ILE A 9 11.56 14.63 -20.67
N PRO A 10 12.81 14.98 -20.32
CA PRO A 10 14.00 14.23 -20.71
C PRO A 10 14.11 12.94 -19.88
N MET A 11 13.32 11.92 -20.23
CA MET A 11 13.20 10.65 -19.49
C MET A 11 14.54 9.93 -19.31
N ALA A 12 15.52 10.12 -20.21
CA ALA A 12 16.86 9.55 -20.08
C ALA A 12 17.65 10.10 -18.87
N ARG A 13 17.27 11.28 -18.35
CA ARG A 13 17.90 11.90 -17.18
C ARG A 13 17.15 11.56 -15.88
N VAL A 14 15.94 11.02 -15.98
CA VAL A 14 15.13 10.62 -14.83
C VAL A 14 15.69 9.30 -14.29
N LYS A 15 15.92 9.25 -12.98
CA LYS A 15 16.40 8.06 -12.31
C LYS A 15 15.21 7.33 -11.67
N PHE A 16 14.91 6.11 -12.10
CA PHE A 16 13.70 5.39 -11.66
C PHE A 16 13.87 4.56 -10.38
N ASN A 17 15.04 3.94 -10.18
CA ASN A 17 15.32 3.07 -9.03
C ASN A 17 16.21 3.81 -8.03
N VAL A 18 15.71 4.93 -7.50
CA VAL A 18 16.42 5.79 -6.55
C VAL A 18 15.89 5.58 -5.14
N ASN A 19 16.80 5.60 -4.18
CA ASN A 19 16.50 5.49 -2.74
C ASN A 19 17.26 6.54 -1.91
N THR A 20 17.81 7.56 -2.58
CA THR A 20 18.54 8.66 -1.94
C THR A 20 17.85 9.98 -2.19
N GLU A 21 17.76 10.81 -1.14
CA GLU A 21 17.21 12.16 -1.18
C GLU A 21 17.84 13.02 -2.28
N TYR A 22 19.17 12.97 -2.40
CA TYR A 22 19.90 13.69 -3.44
C TYR A 22 19.41 13.34 -4.86
N ALA A 23 19.13 12.06 -5.13
CA ALA A 23 18.67 11.64 -6.44
C ALA A 23 17.19 12.02 -6.68
N TYR A 24 16.35 12.03 -5.64
CA TYR A 24 15.00 12.58 -5.72
C TYR A 24 15.01 14.07 -6.08
N LEU A 25 15.89 14.86 -5.45
CA LEU A 25 16.04 16.30 -5.76
C LEU A 25 16.41 16.53 -7.23
N GLN A 26 17.27 15.69 -7.81
CA GLN A 26 17.59 15.77 -9.24
C GLN A 26 16.38 15.50 -10.13
N ASN A 27 15.56 14.48 -9.79
CA ASN A 27 14.31 14.20 -10.50
C ASN A 27 13.31 15.35 -10.37
N PHE A 28 13.14 15.92 -9.17
CA PHE A 28 12.25 17.07 -8.97
C PHE A 28 12.71 18.32 -9.72
N LYS A 29 14.02 18.54 -9.88
CA LYS A 29 14.52 19.63 -10.74
C LYS A 29 14.09 19.49 -12.20
N ILE A 30 14.05 18.26 -12.73
CA ILE A 30 13.53 17.97 -14.07
C ILE A 30 12.04 18.32 -14.14
N LEU A 31 11.27 17.91 -13.13
CA LEU A 31 9.83 18.21 -13.06
C LEU A 31 9.55 19.71 -12.96
N THR A 32 10.27 20.44 -12.10
CA THR A 32 10.15 21.90 -11.97
C THR A 32 10.46 22.60 -13.30
N THR A 33 11.50 22.16 -14.01
CA THR A 33 11.84 22.71 -15.33
C THR A 33 10.70 22.51 -16.33
N ALA A 34 10.06 21.34 -16.32
CA ALA A 34 8.88 21.07 -17.15
C ALA A 34 7.71 21.99 -16.77
N PHE A 35 7.42 22.17 -15.48
CA PHE A 35 6.33 23.06 -15.03
C PHE A 35 6.57 24.50 -15.48
N THR A 36 7.79 25.00 -15.36
CA THR A 36 8.15 26.34 -15.83
C THR A 36 7.99 26.47 -17.34
N HIS A 37 8.45 25.47 -18.11
CA HIS A 37 8.32 25.48 -19.57
C HIS A 37 6.85 25.50 -20.03
N HIS A 38 5.98 24.76 -19.34
CA HIS A 38 4.55 24.68 -19.62
C HIS A 38 3.70 25.75 -18.92
N LYS A 39 4.33 26.70 -18.21
CA LYS A 39 3.66 27.77 -17.46
C LYS A 39 2.61 27.24 -16.48
N ILE A 40 2.98 26.19 -15.76
CA ILE A 40 2.17 25.61 -14.69
C ILE A 40 2.56 26.32 -13.39
N ASP A 41 1.70 27.23 -12.92
CA ASP A 41 1.98 28.09 -11.76
C ASP A 41 1.89 27.38 -10.40
N ARG A 42 1.55 26.08 -10.39
CA ARG A 42 1.47 25.28 -9.15
C ARG A 42 2.88 25.09 -8.55
N PRO A 43 3.15 25.57 -7.32
CA PRO A 43 4.41 25.30 -6.65
C PRO A 43 4.49 23.82 -6.27
N ILE A 44 5.67 23.22 -6.47
CA ILE A 44 5.95 21.83 -6.10
C ILE A 44 6.60 21.84 -4.71
N PRO A 45 6.00 21.23 -3.67
CA PRO A 45 6.54 21.21 -2.31
C PRO A 45 7.69 20.19 -2.16
N VAL A 46 8.79 20.40 -2.91
CA VAL A 46 9.90 19.43 -3.06
C VAL A 46 10.43 18.92 -1.72
N GLN A 47 10.63 19.80 -0.74
CA GLN A 47 11.16 19.42 0.58
C GLN A 47 10.26 18.43 1.34
N ALA A 48 8.93 18.56 1.20
CA ALA A 48 7.99 17.66 1.84
C ALA A 48 7.82 16.35 1.05
N LEU A 49 7.84 16.45 -0.29
CA LEU A 49 7.72 15.29 -1.18
C LEU A 49 8.92 14.34 -1.05
N VAL A 50 10.14 14.89 -1.02
CA VAL A 50 11.39 14.12 -0.90
C VAL A 50 11.50 13.39 0.43
N LYS A 51 10.90 13.95 1.49
CA LYS A 51 10.80 13.31 2.82
C LYS A 51 9.66 12.30 2.94
N CYS A 52 8.94 12.02 1.85
CA CYS A 52 7.82 11.09 1.81
C CYS A 52 6.71 11.40 2.85
N LYS A 53 6.50 12.68 3.20
CA LYS A 53 5.40 13.06 4.11
C LYS A 53 4.06 12.74 3.44
N MET A 54 3.25 11.91 4.08
CA MET A 54 2.05 11.31 3.48
C MET A 54 1.03 12.36 3.00
N GLN A 55 0.77 13.37 3.85
CA GLN A 55 -0.19 14.43 3.53
C GLN A 55 0.20 15.22 2.27
N ASP A 56 1.45 15.69 2.19
CA ASP A 56 1.93 16.50 1.06
C ASP A 56 2.01 15.69 -0.25
N ASN A 57 2.43 14.43 -0.17
CA ASN A 57 2.46 13.53 -1.34
C ASN A 57 1.05 13.25 -1.86
N LEU A 58 0.10 12.97 -0.96
CA LEU A 58 -1.28 12.71 -1.34
C LEU A 58 -1.93 13.96 -1.96
N GLU A 59 -1.76 15.14 -1.36
CA GLU A 59 -2.29 16.40 -1.89
C GLU A 59 -1.74 16.69 -3.29
N PHE A 60 -0.42 16.48 -3.48
CA PHE A 60 0.22 16.69 -4.78
C PHE A 60 -0.28 15.72 -5.84
N LEU A 61 -0.45 14.43 -5.49
CA LEU A 61 -1.00 13.42 -6.40
C LEU A 61 -2.45 13.70 -6.79
N GLN A 62 -3.29 14.10 -5.82
CA GLN A 62 -4.68 14.50 -6.08
C GLN A 62 -4.74 15.66 -7.07
N TRP A 63 -3.88 16.66 -6.90
CA TRP A 63 -3.80 17.77 -7.83
C TRP A 63 -3.30 17.33 -9.22
N ILE A 64 -2.26 16.48 -9.31
CA ILE A 64 -1.80 15.93 -10.59
C ILE A 64 -2.93 15.21 -11.31
N LYS A 65 -3.71 14.38 -10.60
CA LYS A 65 -4.85 13.67 -11.20
C LYS A 65 -5.88 14.64 -11.77
N ARG A 66 -6.27 15.67 -11.01
CA ARG A 66 -7.21 16.70 -11.48
C ARG A 66 -6.66 17.46 -12.70
N TYR A 67 -5.38 17.81 -12.67
CA TYR A 67 -4.71 18.45 -13.81
C TYR A 67 -4.69 17.54 -15.04
N TRP A 68 -4.36 16.26 -14.86
CA TRP A 68 -4.38 15.26 -15.94
C TRP A 68 -5.78 15.14 -16.56
N ASP A 69 -6.82 14.96 -15.74
CA ASP A 69 -8.18 14.79 -16.24
C ASP A 69 -8.69 15.99 -17.05
N GLN A 70 -8.24 17.20 -16.68
CA GLN A 70 -8.65 18.43 -17.34
C GLN A 70 -7.91 18.69 -18.67
N TYR A 71 -6.64 18.31 -18.75
CA TYR A 71 -5.75 18.70 -19.86
C TYR A 71 -5.26 17.54 -20.73
N PHE A 72 -5.61 16.30 -20.40
CA PHE A 72 -5.23 15.14 -21.19
C PHE A 72 -5.98 15.16 -22.54
N PRO A 73 -5.28 15.29 -23.68
CA PRO A 73 -5.91 15.42 -24.99
C PRO A 73 -6.42 14.06 -25.54
N GLY A 74 -6.27 12.97 -24.77
CA GLY A 74 -6.42 11.60 -25.26
C GLY A 74 -5.14 11.05 -25.87
N GLY A 75 -5.19 9.79 -26.31
CA GLY A 75 -4.09 9.10 -26.98
C GLY A 75 -3.41 8.01 -26.16
N GLU A 76 -2.66 7.16 -26.84
CA GLU A 76 -1.89 6.09 -26.20
C GLU A 76 -0.55 6.61 -25.70
N TYR A 77 -0.17 6.19 -24.48
CA TYR A 77 1.12 6.51 -23.89
C TYR A 77 1.84 5.23 -23.48
N ASP A 78 2.89 4.87 -24.21
CA ASP A 78 3.77 3.77 -23.82
C ASP A 78 4.86 4.25 -22.85
N ALA A 79 4.59 4.04 -21.56
CA ALA A 79 5.53 4.39 -20.50
C ALA A 79 6.81 3.54 -20.51
N VAL A 80 6.76 2.30 -21.02
CA VAL A 80 7.92 1.39 -21.04
C VAL A 80 8.89 1.80 -22.14
N ALA A 81 8.37 2.08 -23.35
CA ALA A 81 9.19 2.60 -24.45
C ALA A 81 9.82 3.96 -24.08
N ARG A 82 9.08 4.84 -23.40
CA ARG A 82 9.59 6.15 -22.92
C ARG A 82 10.75 6.01 -21.93
N ARG A 83 10.76 4.95 -21.13
CA ARG A 83 11.87 4.60 -20.23
C ARG A 83 12.97 3.77 -20.89
N LYS A 84 12.89 3.51 -22.20
CA LYS A 84 13.80 2.61 -22.93
C LYS A 84 13.92 1.23 -22.27
N GLY A 85 12.82 0.72 -21.73
CA GLY A 85 12.80 -0.58 -21.05
C GLY A 85 13.42 -0.59 -19.65
N GLN A 86 13.79 0.56 -19.06
CA GLN A 86 14.18 0.59 -17.65
C GLN A 86 13.02 0.10 -16.77
N THR A 87 13.30 -0.95 -16.01
CA THR A 87 12.39 -1.50 -15.01
C THR A 87 12.31 -0.53 -13.84
N VAL A 88 11.08 -0.22 -13.43
CA VAL A 88 10.83 0.46 -12.16
C VAL A 88 10.68 -0.66 -11.15
N THR A 89 11.67 -0.85 -10.29
CA THR A 89 11.51 -1.73 -9.14
C THR A 89 10.64 -0.98 -8.15
N THR A 90 9.35 -1.30 -8.12
CA THR A 90 8.59 -1.05 -6.90
C THR A 90 9.31 -1.84 -5.82
N SER A 91 9.72 -1.19 -4.73
CA SER A 91 10.15 -1.87 -3.53
C SER A 91 8.95 -2.53 -2.83
N ALA A 92 8.10 -3.21 -3.61
CA ALA A 92 7.28 -4.29 -3.13
C ALA A 92 8.21 -5.51 -3.04
N PRO A 93 8.22 -6.25 -1.92
CA PRO A 93 8.98 -7.48 -1.85
C PRO A 93 8.43 -8.44 -2.91
N ALA A 94 9.15 -8.60 -4.03
CA ALA A 94 8.86 -9.65 -4.97
C ALA A 94 8.99 -11.00 -4.24
N PRO A 95 8.07 -11.96 -4.43
CA PRO A 95 8.27 -13.31 -3.93
C PRO A 95 9.55 -13.84 -4.60
N ARG A 96 10.61 -14.03 -3.83
CA ARG A 96 11.84 -14.62 -4.35
C ARG A 96 11.53 -16.06 -4.74
N SER A 97 11.37 -16.32 -6.03
CA SER A 97 11.42 -17.68 -6.55
C SER A 97 12.80 -18.25 -6.23
N MET A 98 12.83 -19.28 -5.38
CA MET A 98 14.02 -20.05 -5.06
C MET A 98 14.64 -20.58 -6.37
N PRO A 99 15.91 -20.30 -6.70
CA PRO A 99 16.53 -20.96 -7.85
C PRO A 99 16.77 -22.43 -7.50
N ALA A 100 16.22 -23.31 -8.32
CA ALA A 100 16.50 -24.74 -8.29
C ALA A 100 18.00 -24.98 -8.51
N SER A 101 18.56 -25.83 -7.66
CA SER A 101 19.94 -26.30 -7.71
C SER A 101 20.29 -26.91 -9.05
N LYS A 102 21.41 -26.48 -9.65
CA LYS A 102 22.12 -27.23 -10.68
C LYS A 102 23.60 -27.30 -10.27
N PRO A 103 24.21 -28.50 -10.17
CA PRO A 103 25.62 -28.59 -9.81
C PRO A 103 26.49 -28.49 -11.07
N ARG A 104 27.72 -27.98 -10.87
CA ARG A 104 29.01 -28.43 -11.46
C ARG A 104 29.88 -27.30 -11.99
N GLY A 105 31.15 -27.30 -11.57
CA GLY A 105 32.24 -26.60 -12.25
C GLY A 105 33.31 -26.02 -11.31
N THR A 106 34.28 -26.84 -10.92
CA THR A 106 35.50 -26.48 -10.18
C THR A 106 36.51 -25.70 -11.02
N THR A 107 37.00 -24.55 -10.52
CA THR A 107 38.36 -24.02 -10.75
C THR A 107 38.71 -22.98 -9.68
N PRO A 108 39.91 -23.00 -9.06
CA PRO A 108 40.32 -21.99 -8.08
C PRO A 108 41.21 -20.90 -8.71
N GLN A 109 40.96 -19.63 -8.37
CA GLN A 109 41.91 -18.53 -8.58
C GLN A 109 41.91 -17.57 -7.39
N VAL A 110 43.07 -16.96 -7.21
CA VAL A 110 43.68 -16.49 -5.97
C VAL A 110 43.45 -15.00 -5.70
N ALA A 111 43.27 -14.69 -4.41
CA ALA A 111 43.55 -13.47 -3.64
C ALA A 111 42.99 -12.07 -4.03
N GLY A 112 42.38 -11.46 -2.99
CA GLY A 112 42.35 -10.01 -2.76
C GLY A 112 41.56 -9.69 -1.48
N PRO A 113 42.16 -9.18 -0.39
CA PRO A 113 41.43 -8.84 0.81
C PRO A 113 40.73 -7.49 0.61
N ARG A 114 39.44 -7.52 0.26
CA ARG A 114 38.56 -6.35 0.35
C ARG A 114 37.94 -6.31 1.74
N THR A 115 38.42 -5.40 2.56
CA THR A 115 37.78 -4.94 3.78
C THR A 115 36.36 -4.46 3.47
N ARG A 116 35.36 -5.32 3.71
CA ARG A 116 33.95 -4.95 3.72
C ARG A 116 33.64 -4.32 5.07
N THR A 117 33.56 -2.99 5.10
CA THR A 117 32.88 -2.26 6.17
C THR A 117 31.40 -2.69 6.20
N PRO A 118 30.87 -3.22 7.31
CA PRO A 118 29.48 -3.66 7.39
C PRO A 118 28.59 -2.45 7.74
N LEU A 119 28.50 -1.47 6.83
CA LEU A 119 27.61 -0.31 7.02
C LEU A 119 26.22 -0.57 6.39
N GLY A 120 25.59 -1.68 6.79
CA GLY A 120 24.25 -2.07 6.29
C GLY A 120 23.40 -2.88 7.28
N GLY A 121 23.93 -3.22 8.45
CA GLY A 121 23.23 -4.04 9.44
C GLY A 121 22.04 -3.33 10.08
N ALA A 122 22.21 -2.10 10.56
CA ALA A 122 21.20 -1.40 11.36
C ALA A 122 19.88 -1.14 10.61
N SER A 123 19.96 -0.76 9.32
CA SER A 123 18.76 -0.58 8.48
C SER A 123 18.08 -1.92 8.14
N THR A 124 18.86 -3.00 8.02
CA THR A 124 18.32 -4.34 7.76
C THR A 124 17.56 -4.87 8.98
N THR A 125 18.08 -4.65 10.20
CA THR A 125 17.43 -5.11 11.43
C THR A 125 16.14 -4.34 11.72
N ALA A 126 16.12 -3.03 11.50
CA ALA A 126 14.90 -2.23 11.64
C ALA A 126 13.79 -2.69 10.68
N LEU A 127 14.14 -2.92 9.41
CA LEU A 127 13.20 -3.46 8.42
C LEU A 127 12.73 -4.88 8.75
N GLN A 128 13.60 -5.72 9.32
CA GLN A 128 13.23 -7.06 9.78
C GLN A 128 12.23 -7.02 10.94
N ASN A 129 12.42 -6.09 11.88
CA ASN A 129 11.50 -5.90 13.00
C ASN A 129 10.13 -5.39 12.50
N GLU A 130 10.11 -4.44 11.58
CA GLU A 130 8.87 -3.93 10.98
C GLU A 130 8.11 -5.03 10.22
N ILE A 131 8.82 -5.88 9.47
CA ILE A 131 8.23 -7.06 8.81
C ILE A 131 7.65 -8.04 9.85
N ALA A 132 8.33 -8.24 10.99
CA ALA A 132 7.83 -9.12 12.04
C ALA A 132 6.53 -8.57 12.67
N THR A 133 6.51 -7.28 13.01
CA THR A 133 5.32 -6.60 13.53
C THR A 133 4.15 -6.64 12.55
N LEU A 134 4.40 -6.36 11.27
CA LEU A 134 3.35 -6.42 10.24
C LEU A 134 2.80 -7.83 10.06
N LYS A 135 3.66 -8.87 10.14
CA LYS A 135 3.21 -10.26 10.07
C LYS A 135 2.34 -10.66 11.25
N GLU A 136 2.71 -10.23 12.45
CA GLU A 136 1.91 -10.45 13.64
C GLU A 136 0.55 -9.75 13.54
N SER A 137 0.55 -8.49 13.08
CA SER A 137 -0.68 -7.73 12.82
C SER A 137 -1.58 -8.41 11.78
N VAL A 138 -1.02 -8.87 10.64
CA VAL A 138 -1.78 -9.61 9.63
C VAL A 138 -2.36 -10.90 10.22
N THR A 139 -1.57 -11.63 11.02
CA THR A 139 -2.07 -12.86 11.66
C THR A 139 -3.21 -12.55 12.64
N GLY A 140 -3.14 -11.43 13.37
CA GLY A 140 -4.24 -10.94 14.21
C GLY A 140 -5.49 -10.64 13.39
N LEU A 141 -5.35 -9.84 12.34
CA LEU A 141 -6.45 -9.46 11.44
C LEU A 141 -7.05 -10.67 10.71
N GLU A 142 -6.27 -11.69 10.38
CA GLU A 142 -6.77 -12.93 9.77
C GLU A 142 -7.61 -13.73 10.77
N ARG A 143 -7.23 -13.79 12.05
CA ARG A 143 -8.07 -14.37 13.10
C ARG A 143 -9.37 -13.56 13.27
N GLU A 144 -9.29 -12.23 13.27
CA GLU A 144 -10.46 -11.34 13.27
C GLU A 144 -11.41 -11.62 12.12
N ARG A 145 -10.89 -11.65 10.90
CA ARG A 145 -11.66 -11.99 9.71
C ARG A 145 -12.34 -13.35 9.85
N ASP A 146 -11.60 -14.38 10.24
CA ASP A 146 -12.10 -15.76 10.29
C ASP A 146 -13.14 -15.94 11.40
N PHE A 147 -12.99 -15.23 12.52
CA PHE A 147 -13.97 -15.17 13.60
C PHE A 147 -15.29 -14.55 13.15
N TYR A 148 -15.26 -13.35 12.55
CA TYR A 148 -16.48 -12.70 12.05
C TYR A 148 -17.12 -13.48 10.90
N PHE A 149 -16.31 -14.06 10.02
CA PHE A 149 -16.80 -14.93 8.94
C PHE A 149 -17.53 -16.16 9.48
N SER A 150 -16.97 -16.83 10.49
CA SER A 150 -17.59 -18.00 11.11
C SER A 150 -18.95 -17.65 11.73
N LYS A 151 -19.04 -16.53 12.48
CA LYS A 151 -20.33 -16.04 13.00
C LYS A 151 -21.37 -15.79 11.91
N LEU A 152 -20.97 -15.12 10.82
CA LEU A 152 -21.88 -14.87 9.69
C LEU A 152 -22.32 -16.16 9.00
N ARG A 153 -21.42 -17.15 8.91
CA ARG A 153 -21.72 -18.47 8.34
C ARG A 153 -22.72 -19.24 9.20
N ASP A 154 -22.55 -19.19 10.53
CA ASP A 154 -23.48 -19.82 11.47
C ASP A 154 -24.87 -19.17 11.40
N ILE A 155 -24.94 -17.83 11.30
CA ILE A 155 -26.20 -17.10 11.09
C ILE A 155 -26.85 -17.49 9.76
N GLU A 156 -26.08 -17.57 8.67
CA GLU A 156 -26.60 -17.97 7.37
C GLU A 156 -27.22 -19.37 7.41
N LEU A 157 -26.54 -20.35 8.02
CA LEU A 157 -27.06 -21.70 8.23
C LEU A 157 -28.35 -21.69 9.04
N LEU A 158 -28.36 -20.92 10.13
CA LEU A 158 -29.53 -20.81 11.01
C LEU A 158 -30.75 -20.23 10.29
N LEU A 159 -30.54 -19.20 9.46
CA LEU A 159 -31.62 -18.61 8.68
C LEU A 159 -32.12 -19.55 7.56
N GLN A 160 -31.25 -20.39 7.01
CA GLN A 160 -31.66 -21.43 6.05
C GLN A 160 -32.54 -22.49 6.73
N GLU A 161 -32.15 -22.96 7.91
CA GLU A 161 -32.92 -23.93 8.70
C GLU A 161 -34.30 -23.37 9.09
N ALA A 162 -34.35 -22.13 9.60
CA ALA A 162 -35.60 -21.46 9.94
C ALA A 162 -36.51 -21.19 8.73
N ALA A 163 -35.96 -21.16 7.51
CA ALA A 163 -36.75 -21.04 6.29
C ALA A 163 -37.38 -22.38 5.87
N GLU A 164 -36.75 -23.50 6.24
CA GLU A 164 -37.25 -24.86 5.98
C GLU A 164 -38.24 -25.34 7.05
N ASP A 165 -38.17 -24.81 8.28
CA ASP A 165 -39.11 -25.09 9.37
C ASP A 165 -40.04 -23.89 9.68
N PRO A 166 -41.21 -23.80 9.04
CA PRO A 166 -42.15 -22.69 9.25
C PRO A 166 -42.87 -22.71 10.61
N GLU A 167 -42.70 -23.74 11.45
CA GLU A 167 -43.22 -23.76 12.82
C GLU A 167 -42.29 -23.04 13.81
N GLU A 168 -41.02 -22.77 13.45
CA GLU A 168 -40.10 -22.12 14.36
C GLU A 168 -40.44 -20.61 14.53
N GLU A 169 -40.69 -20.21 15.78
CA GLU A 169 -41.07 -18.84 16.08
C GLU A 169 -39.91 -17.87 15.76
N LYS A 170 -40.21 -16.79 15.03
CA LYS A 170 -39.24 -15.72 14.70
C LYS A 170 -38.50 -15.18 15.93
N ALA A 171 -39.16 -15.14 17.09
CA ALA A 171 -38.56 -14.71 18.35
C ALA A 171 -37.39 -15.63 18.78
N VAL A 172 -37.52 -16.94 18.55
CA VAL A 172 -36.48 -17.94 18.85
C VAL A 172 -35.29 -17.76 17.90
N VAL A 173 -35.55 -17.57 16.60
CA VAL A 173 -34.52 -17.30 15.58
C VAL A 173 -33.72 -16.04 15.92
N ILE A 174 -34.40 -14.95 16.26
CA ILE A 174 -33.75 -13.68 16.65
C ILE A 174 -32.86 -13.89 17.88
N LYS A 175 -33.31 -14.65 18.88
CA LYS A 175 -32.53 -14.93 20.08
C LYS A 175 -31.25 -15.70 19.75
N LYS A 176 -31.35 -16.76 18.93
CA LYS A 176 -30.17 -17.53 18.50
C LYS A 176 -29.17 -16.67 17.70
N VAL A 177 -29.65 -15.76 16.85
CA VAL A 177 -28.79 -14.81 16.13
C VAL A 177 -28.08 -13.85 17.09
N GLN A 178 -28.78 -13.34 18.10
CA GLN A 178 -28.17 -12.49 19.15
C GLN A 178 -27.09 -13.26 19.91
N ASP A 179 -27.34 -14.52 20.27
CA ASP A 179 -26.36 -15.37 20.96
C ASP A 179 -25.07 -15.53 20.13
N ILE A 180 -25.19 -15.72 18.80
CA ILE A 180 -24.04 -15.80 17.89
C ILE A 180 -23.32 -14.45 17.79
N LEU A 181 -24.04 -13.33 17.69
CA LEU A 181 -23.42 -12.01 17.56
C LEU A 181 -22.66 -11.61 18.84
N TYR A 182 -23.25 -11.84 20.01
CA TYR A 182 -22.72 -11.42 21.30
C TYR A 182 -21.78 -12.43 21.97
N SER A 183 -21.56 -13.61 21.38
CA SER A 183 -20.54 -14.53 21.90
C SER A 183 -19.15 -13.87 21.88
N THR A 184 -18.42 -13.91 22.99
CA THR A 184 -17.07 -13.36 23.10
C THR A 184 -16.06 -14.49 23.16
N GLU A 185 -14.94 -14.35 22.44
CA GLU A 185 -13.78 -15.25 22.52
C GLU A 185 -12.60 -14.46 23.13
N GLU A 186 -11.78 -15.13 23.97
CA GLU A 186 -10.65 -14.52 24.68
C GLU A 186 -9.67 -13.86 23.68
N GLY A 187 -9.64 -12.53 23.65
CA GLY A 187 -8.78 -11.73 22.76
C GLY A 187 -9.52 -10.81 21.78
N PHE A 188 -10.86 -10.85 21.74
CA PHE A 188 -11.69 -9.89 21.00
C PHE A 188 -12.41 -8.97 21.99
N GLU A 189 -11.72 -7.92 22.43
CA GLU A 189 -12.39 -6.83 23.14
C GLU A 189 -13.08 -5.94 22.11
N ILE A 190 -14.41 -5.84 22.22
CA ILE A 190 -15.14 -4.70 21.71
C ILE A 190 -14.60 -3.51 22.50
N PRO A 191 -14.03 -2.46 21.87
CA PRO A 191 -13.64 -1.25 22.58
C PRO A 191 -14.83 -0.81 23.42
N GLU A 192 -14.64 -0.60 24.73
CA GLU A 192 -15.70 -0.13 25.62
C GLU A 192 -16.43 1.03 24.93
N GLU A 193 -17.71 0.82 24.59
CA GLU A 193 -18.57 1.88 24.09
C GLU A 193 -18.41 3.06 25.05
N GLU A 194 -18.12 4.25 24.53
CA GLU A 194 -18.20 5.50 25.28
C GLU A 194 -19.62 5.60 25.87
N GLN A 195 -19.77 5.10 27.09
CA GLN A 195 -20.92 5.39 27.93
C GLN A 195 -20.84 6.86 28.29
N GLY A 196 -21.63 7.68 27.59
CA GLY A 196 -22.10 8.94 28.13
C GLY A 196 -22.03 10.12 27.18
N VAL A 197 -23.01 10.19 26.28
CA VAL A 197 -23.73 11.47 26.07
C VAL A 197 -25.23 11.14 26.00
N ASN A 198 -25.89 11.17 27.16
CA ASN A 198 -27.25 11.68 27.19
C ASN A 198 -27.17 13.13 26.72
N ASP A 199 -27.95 13.51 25.71
CA ASP A 199 -28.75 14.74 25.80
C ASP A 199 -29.83 14.75 24.72
N ASP A 200 -31.05 14.67 25.26
CA ASP A 200 -32.30 15.28 24.83
C ASP A 200 -32.92 14.99 23.45
N GLU A 201 -34.17 14.53 23.58
CA GLU A 201 -35.24 14.66 22.61
C GLU A 201 -35.29 16.08 22.03
N THR A 202 -35.27 16.20 20.69
CA THR A 202 -35.89 17.34 20.02
C THR A 202 -36.41 16.95 18.63
N PHE A 203 -37.64 16.46 18.60
CA PHE A 203 -38.81 16.94 17.81
C PHE A 203 -39.82 15.83 17.54
#